data_AF-A0A151BHV4-F1
#
_entry.id   AF-A0A151BHV4-F1
#
_cell.length_a   1.000
_cell.length_b   1.000
_cell.length_c   1.000
_cell.angle_alpha   90.00
_cell.angle_beta   90.00
_cell.angle_gamma   90.00
#
_symmetry.space_group_name_H-M   'P 1'
#
loop_
_entity.id
_entity.type
_entity.pdbx_description
1 polymer ?
#
loop_
_entity_poly.entity_id
_entity_poly.type
_entity_poly.pdbx_seq_one_letter_code
_entity_poly.pdbx_strand_id
1 'polypeptide(L)'
;MSWSLNPLSSSEIKAIHEASLVLLEEVGIKIPSERALSLLEEAGASIDHEEQVVRIPEHLPKECLKEMPGEFELYHRDGSKRLKIGGDAIHFGSVGRMVRMRDLETGEVRKLTLRDVEELARLADALEHVEFFTVGEPLDVPLELRGLQLLYATLRNSTKPPIVELFKA
;
A
#
# COMPACT_ATOMS: atom_id res chain seq x y z
N MET A 1 20.95 -8.84 -18.89
CA MET A 1 19.82 -9.67 -19.33
C MET A 1 18.94 -9.88 -18.12
N SER A 2 17.81 -9.16 -18.05
CA SER A 2 16.76 -9.46 -17.06
C SER A 2 15.99 -10.67 -17.59
N TRP A 3 15.91 -11.74 -16.81
CA TRP A 3 15.09 -12.89 -17.14
C TRP A 3 13.85 -12.81 -16.25
N SER A 4 12.66 -12.81 -16.85
CA SER A 4 11.40 -12.91 -16.11
C SER A 4 10.74 -14.24 -16.44
N LEU A 5 10.16 -14.89 -15.42
CA LEU A 5 9.30 -16.05 -15.62
C LEU A 5 7.93 -15.52 -16.07
N ASN A 6 7.58 -15.76 -17.33
CA ASN A 6 6.27 -15.39 -17.89
C ASN A 6 5.45 -16.68 -18.11
N PRO A 7 4.70 -17.16 -17.10
CA PRO A 7 3.98 -18.43 -17.20
C PRO A 7 2.74 -18.36 -18.09
N LEU A 8 2.28 -17.14 -18.44
CA LEU A 8 1.09 -16.91 -19.25
C LEU A 8 1.46 -16.54 -20.68
N SER A 9 0.72 -17.11 -21.63
CA SER A 9 0.73 -16.71 -23.04
C SER A 9 0.07 -15.35 -23.24
N SER A 10 0.36 -14.71 -24.37
CA SER A 10 -0.28 -13.43 -24.74
C SER A 10 -1.80 -13.53 -24.85
N SER A 11 -2.33 -14.68 -25.29
CA SER A 11 -3.77 -14.92 -25.32
C SER A 11 -4.40 -15.03 -23.94
N GLU A 12 -3.71 -15.66 -22.97
CA GLU A 12 -4.21 -15.77 -21.60
C GLU A 12 -4.19 -14.41 -20.90
N ILE A 13 -3.14 -13.61 -21.09
CA ILE A 13 -3.07 -12.22 -20.59
C ILE A 13 -4.24 -11.40 -21.15
N LYS A 14 -4.48 -11.49 -22.47
CA LYS A 14 -5.59 -10.79 -23.12
C LYS A 14 -6.95 -11.23 -22.56
N ALA A 15 -7.17 -12.53 -22.38
CA ALA A 15 -8.41 -13.05 -21.80
C ALA A 15 -8.64 -12.55 -20.37
N ILE A 16 -7.60 -12.52 -19.52
CA ILE A 16 -7.67 -11.98 -18.15
C ILE A 16 -7.99 -10.47 -18.19
N HIS A 17 -7.34 -9.72 -19.07
CA HIS A 17 -7.60 -8.29 -19.22
C HIS A 17 -9.05 -8.01 -19.63
N GLU A 18 -9.55 -8.68 -20.67
CA GLU A 18 -10.93 -8.53 -21.14
C GLU A 18 -11.95 -8.92 -20.05
N ALA A 19 -11.72 -10.05 -19.36
CA ALA A 19 -12.59 -10.46 -18.26
C ALA A 19 -12.57 -9.46 -17.08
N SER A 20 -11.41 -8.87 -16.76
CA SER A 20 -11.32 -7.84 -15.71
C SER A 20 -12.11 -6.59 -16.07
N LEU A 21 -12.09 -6.17 -17.34
CA LEU A 21 -12.86 -5.02 -17.83
C LEU A 21 -14.37 -5.30 -17.76
N VAL A 22 -14.81 -6.50 -18.15
CA VAL A 22 -16.21 -6.92 -18.02
C VAL A 22 -16.66 -6.90 -16.55
N LEU A 23 -15.84 -7.39 -15.62
CA LEU A 23 -16.16 -7.33 -14.19
C LEU A 23 -16.28 -5.88 -13.69
N LEU A 24 -15.38 -4.99 -14.11
CA LEU A 24 -15.44 -3.58 -13.74
C LEU A 24 -16.70 -2.89 -14.29
N GLU A 25 -17.11 -3.20 -15.52
CA GLU A 25 -18.21 -2.53 -16.21
C GLU A 25 -19.59 -3.11 -15.87
N GLU A 26 -19.72 -4.42 -15.75
CA GLU A 26 -21.02 -5.08 -15.53
C GLU A 26 -21.32 -5.32 -14.04
N VAL A 27 -20.32 -5.78 -13.28
CA VAL A 27 -20.46 -6.13 -11.86
C VAL A 27 -20.18 -4.92 -10.97
N GLY A 28 -19.08 -4.22 -11.23
CA GLY A 28 -18.66 -3.03 -10.48
C GLY A 28 -18.00 -3.32 -9.13
N ILE A 29 -17.70 -2.25 -8.38
CA ILE A 29 -17.01 -2.28 -7.09
C ILE A 29 -17.84 -1.50 -6.06
N LYS A 30 -18.08 -2.09 -4.89
CA LYS A 30 -18.74 -1.39 -3.78
C LYS A 30 -17.77 -0.40 -3.11
N ILE A 31 -18.13 0.88 -3.08
CA ILE A 31 -17.31 1.97 -2.54
C ILE A 31 -18.17 2.77 -1.53
N PRO A 32 -18.04 2.51 -0.22
CA PRO A 32 -18.84 3.18 0.81
C PRO A 32 -18.27 4.57 1.17
N SER A 33 -18.17 5.44 0.16
CA SER A 33 -17.65 6.80 0.32
C SER A 33 -18.29 7.73 -0.70
N GLU A 34 -19.21 8.56 -0.25
CA GLU A 34 -19.92 9.53 -1.11
C GLU A 34 -18.95 10.39 -1.92
N ARG A 35 -17.85 10.83 -1.31
CA ARG A 35 -16.82 11.61 -2.02
C ARG A 35 -16.19 10.82 -3.18
N ALA A 36 -15.91 9.53 -2.98
CA ALA A 36 -15.32 8.71 -4.03
C ALA A 36 -16.34 8.39 -5.12
N LEU A 37 -17.60 8.16 -4.75
CA LEU A 37 -18.69 7.98 -5.71
C LEU A 37 -18.85 9.21 -6.60
N SER A 38 -18.90 10.41 -6.03
CA SER A 38 -19.00 11.66 -6.81
C SER A 38 -17.83 11.84 -7.78
N LEU A 39 -16.58 11.59 -7.34
CA LEU A 39 -15.41 11.71 -8.21
C LEU A 39 -15.44 10.71 -9.38
N LEU A 40 -15.93 9.50 -9.12
CA LEU A 40 -16.02 8.46 -10.16
C LEU A 40 -17.17 8.74 -11.13
N GLU A 41 -18.30 9.27 -10.64
CA GLU A 41 -19.40 9.74 -11.48
C GLU A 41 -18.97 10.91 -12.38
N GLU A 42 -18.28 11.91 -11.83
CA GLU A 42 -17.69 13.02 -12.59
C GLU A 42 -16.70 12.54 -13.66
N ALA A 43 -15.97 11.46 -13.36
CA ALA A 43 -15.07 10.82 -14.32
C ALA A 43 -15.82 10.00 -15.39
N GLY A 44 -17.13 9.76 -15.26
CA GLY A 44 -17.95 9.04 -16.24
C GLY A 44 -18.27 7.59 -15.88
N ALA A 45 -18.04 7.17 -14.63
CA ALA A 45 -18.50 5.88 -14.13
C ALA A 45 -20.02 5.92 -13.83
N SER A 46 -20.69 4.77 -13.93
CA SER A 46 -22.09 4.63 -13.54
C SER A 46 -22.18 4.21 -12.08
N ILE A 47 -22.99 4.91 -11.28
CA ILE A 47 -23.14 4.64 -9.85
C ILE A 47 -24.53 4.07 -9.53
N ASP A 48 -24.58 2.97 -8.80
CA ASP A 48 -25.74 2.56 -8.02
C ASP A 48 -25.61 3.17 -6.62
N HIS A 49 -26.32 4.25 -6.34
CA HIS A 49 -26.22 4.97 -5.07
C HIS A 49 -26.88 4.23 -3.90
N GLU A 50 -27.84 3.35 -4.17
CA GLU A 50 -28.52 2.58 -3.12
C GLU A 50 -27.56 1.51 -2.58
N GLU A 51 -26.90 0.77 -3.49
CA GLU A 51 -25.95 -0.28 -3.12
C GLU A 51 -24.51 0.23 -2.94
N GLN A 52 -24.26 1.50 -3.30
CA GLN A 52 -22.95 2.14 -3.37
C GLN A 52 -21.97 1.38 -4.27
N VAL A 53 -22.44 0.92 -5.44
CA VAL A 53 -21.66 0.15 -6.41
C VAL A 53 -21.31 1.02 -7.62
N VAL A 54 -20.01 1.11 -7.92
CA VAL A 54 -19.46 1.81 -9.08
C VAL A 54 -19.19 0.84 -10.21
N ARG A 55 -19.82 1.05 -11.37
CA ARG A 55 -19.50 0.38 -12.62
C ARG A 55 -18.56 1.25 -13.45
N ILE A 56 -17.36 0.74 -13.71
CA ILE A 56 -16.26 1.48 -14.33
C ILE A 56 -16.16 1.04 -15.80
N PRO A 57 -16.54 1.89 -16.78
CA PRO A 57 -16.46 1.53 -18.20
C PRO A 57 -15.01 1.41 -18.66
N GLU A 58 -14.77 0.53 -19.64
CA GLU A 58 -13.43 0.17 -20.13
C GLU A 58 -12.53 1.37 -20.48
N HIS A 59 -13.10 2.47 -20.99
CA HIS A 59 -12.32 3.64 -21.39
C HIS A 59 -11.62 4.31 -20.20
N LEU A 60 -12.20 4.28 -18.98
CA LEU A 60 -11.62 4.99 -17.84
C LEU A 60 -10.30 4.40 -17.38
N PRO A 61 -10.16 3.09 -17.10
CA PRO A 61 -8.86 2.51 -16.77
C PRO A 61 -7.83 2.75 -17.88
N LYS A 62 -8.24 2.69 -19.16
CA LYS A 62 -7.34 2.92 -20.30
C LYS A 62 -6.80 4.35 -20.34
N GLU A 63 -7.63 5.35 -20.11
CA GLU A 63 -7.18 6.74 -20.05
C GLU A 63 -6.31 6.99 -18.82
N CYS A 64 -6.69 6.47 -17.64
CA CYS A 64 -5.88 6.58 -16.43
C CYS A 64 -4.47 5.98 -16.60
N LEU A 65 -4.35 4.83 -17.27
CA LEU A 65 -3.06 4.18 -17.51
C LEU A 65 -2.11 5.01 -18.38
N LYS A 66 -2.61 5.89 -19.25
CA LYS A 66 -1.77 6.77 -20.08
C LYS A 66 -1.07 7.86 -19.27
N GLU A 67 -1.70 8.30 -18.19
CA GLU A 67 -1.17 9.33 -17.29
C GLU A 67 -0.27 8.75 -16.18
N MET A 68 -0.27 7.42 -16.00
CA MET A 68 0.54 6.78 -14.97
C MET A 68 2.03 6.73 -15.35
N PRO A 69 2.94 7.17 -14.47
CA PRO A 69 4.37 7.03 -14.73
C PRO A 69 4.77 5.55 -14.66
N GLY A 70 5.53 5.09 -15.66
CA GLY A 70 6.08 3.72 -15.65
C GLY A 70 7.17 3.49 -14.60
N GLU A 71 7.84 4.57 -14.17
CA GLU A 71 8.87 4.56 -13.14
C GLU A 71 8.84 5.86 -12.33
N PHE A 72 9.15 5.79 -11.02
CA PHE A 72 9.32 6.96 -10.17
C PHE A 72 10.35 6.71 -9.06
N GLU A 73 10.74 7.75 -8.33
CA GLU A 73 11.74 7.65 -7.26
C GLU A 73 11.08 7.84 -5.89
N LEU A 74 11.40 6.94 -4.95
CA LEU A 74 11.01 7.03 -3.56
C LEU A 74 12.22 7.38 -2.70
N TYR A 75 12.20 8.55 -2.08
CA TYR A 75 13.36 9.09 -1.37
C TYR A 75 13.39 8.65 0.10
N HIS A 76 14.59 8.43 0.61
CA HIS A 76 14.84 8.44 2.04
C HIS A 76 14.51 9.82 2.60
N ARG A 77 14.08 9.89 3.86
CA ARG A 77 13.65 11.14 4.51
C ARG A 77 14.73 12.23 4.48
N ASP A 78 16.00 11.84 4.61
CA ASP A 78 17.14 12.76 4.61
C ASP A 78 17.68 13.07 3.20
N GLY A 79 17.08 12.51 2.15
CA GLY A 79 17.53 12.66 0.77
C GLY A 79 18.84 11.94 0.41
N SER A 80 19.43 11.18 1.34
CA SER A 80 20.73 10.52 1.13
C SER A 80 20.69 9.42 0.08
N LYS A 81 19.52 8.77 -0.07
CA LYS A 81 19.28 7.65 -0.97
C LYS A 81 17.88 7.75 -1.58
N ARG A 82 17.71 7.05 -2.70
CA ARG A 82 16.41 6.91 -3.38
C ARG A 82 16.28 5.50 -3.94
N LEU A 83 15.06 4.99 -3.88
CA LEU A 83 14.64 3.73 -4.46
C LEU A 83 13.98 4.01 -5.80
N LYS A 84 14.33 3.24 -6.83
CA LYS A 84 13.69 3.34 -8.14
C LYS A 84 12.51 2.39 -8.15
N ILE A 85 11.29 2.90 -8.23
CA ILE A 85 10.08 2.09 -8.31
C ILE A 85 9.70 1.92 -9.77
N GLY A 86 9.54 0.67 -10.21
CA GLY A 86 9.19 0.31 -11.59
C GLY A 86 10.35 -0.31 -12.39
N GLY A 87 10.05 -0.75 -13.61
CA GLY A 87 11.00 -1.47 -14.46
C GLY A 87 11.45 -2.80 -13.86
N ASP A 88 12.74 -3.10 -13.96
CA ASP A 88 13.37 -4.31 -13.40
C ASP A 88 13.86 -4.14 -11.94
N ALA A 89 13.56 -3.02 -11.27
CA ALA A 89 14.04 -2.75 -9.92
C ALA A 89 13.35 -3.66 -8.89
N ILE A 90 14.15 -4.29 -8.03
CA ILE A 90 13.68 -5.16 -6.95
C ILE A 90 14.08 -4.53 -5.63
N HIS A 91 13.10 -4.29 -4.77
CA HIS A 91 13.30 -3.75 -3.43
C HIS A 91 12.72 -4.69 -2.40
N PHE A 92 13.45 -4.89 -1.31
CA PHE A 92 13.00 -5.71 -0.19
C PHE A 92 12.59 -4.81 0.97
N GLY A 93 11.50 -5.19 1.63
CA GLY A 93 11.00 -4.46 2.79
C GLY A 93 10.30 -5.38 3.77
N SER A 94 10.06 -4.87 4.98
CA SER A 94 9.23 -5.59 5.94
C SER A 94 7.77 -5.53 5.55
N VAL A 95 7.01 -6.52 6.01
CA VAL A 95 5.54 -6.55 5.99
C VAL A 95 5.02 -6.41 7.42
N GLY A 96 3.90 -5.71 7.60
CA GLY A 96 3.47 -5.15 8.88
C GLY A 96 2.00 -5.41 9.19
N ARG A 97 1.40 -4.53 10.00
CA ARG A 97 0.01 -4.57 10.53
C ARG A 97 -0.30 -5.60 11.60
N MET A 98 0.72 -6.20 12.20
CA MET A 98 0.52 -7.05 13.37
C MET A 98 0.06 -6.20 14.56
N VAL A 99 -0.97 -6.66 15.27
CA VAL A 99 -1.45 -6.07 16.54
C VAL A 99 -0.86 -6.77 17.77
N ARG A 100 -0.17 -7.88 17.53
CA ARG A 100 0.46 -8.72 18.55
C ARG A 100 1.83 -9.16 18.06
N MET A 101 2.75 -9.34 18.98
CA MET A 101 4.09 -9.85 18.69
C MET A 101 4.52 -10.84 19.76
N ARG A 102 5.41 -11.74 19.38
CA ARG A 102 6.09 -12.62 20.32
C ARG A 102 7.24 -11.84 20.94
N ASP A 103 7.17 -11.67 22.26
CA ASP A 103 8.20 -11.04 23.04
C ASP A 103 9.45 -11.93 23.08
N LEU A 104 10.62 -11.37 22.79
CA LEU A 104 11.86 -12.16 22.65
C LEU A 104 12.45 -12.57 24.01
N GLU A 105 12.16 -11.83 25.08
CA GLU A 105 12.68 -12.13 26.42
C GLU A 105 11.82 -13.20 27.11
N THR A 106 10.51 -13.04 27.05
CA THR A 106 9.55 -13.92 27.74
C THR A 106 9.05 -15.07 26.87
N GLY A 107 9.12 -14.94 25.54
CA GLY A 107 8.56 -15.90 24.59
C GLY A 107 7.04 -15.83 24.41
N GLU A 108 6.36 -14.98 25.17
CA GLU A 108 4.90 -14.82 25.20
C GLU A 108 4.39 -13.93 24.05
N VAL A 109 3.15 -14.17 23.61
CA VAL A 109 2.51 -13.36 22.57
C VAL A 109 1.69 -12.24 23.22
N ARG A 110 2.20 -11.01 23.17
CA ARG A 110 1.57 -9.82 23.76
C ARG A 110 1.08 -8.83 22.71
N LYS A 111 0.32 -7.83 23.16
CA LYS A 111 -0.06 -6.68 22.33
C LYS A 111 1.17 -5.89 21.93
N LEU A 112 1.15 -5.34 20.73
CA LEU A 112 2.17 -4.43 20.24
C LEU A 112 1.97 -3.04 20.86
N THR A 113 3.08 -2.41 21.23
CA THR A 113 3.14 -1.10 21.89
C THR A 113 3.85 -0.09 20.99
N LEU A 114 3.71 1.21 21.28
CA LEU A 114 4.42 2.25 20.54
C LEU A 114 5.94 2.09 20.64
N ARG A 115 6.44 1.61 21.79
CA ARG A 115 7.85 1.30 21.97
C ARG A 115 8.34 0.22 20.99
N ASP A 116 7.54 -0.82 20.77
CA ASP A 116 7.87 -1.86 19.79
C ASP A 116 7.95 -1.29 18.38
N VAL A 117 7.07 -0.34 18.02
CA VAL A 117 7.14 0.35 16.73
C VAL A 117 8.49 1.06 16.56
N GLU A 118 8.96 1.77 17.59
CA GLU A 118 10.25 2.44 17.54
C GLU A 118 11.41 1.44 17.39
N GLU A 119 11.38 0.34 18.14
CA GLU A 119 12.42 -0.70 18.09
C GLU A 119 12.44 -1.41 16.73
N LEU A 120 11.26 -1.73 16.18
CA LEU A 120 11.12 -2.30 14.83
C LEU A 120 11.59 -1.34 13.73
N ALA A 121 11.34 -0.04 13.88
CA ALA A 121 11.85 0.97 12.94
C ALA A 121 13.38 1.05 12.98
N ARG A 122 14.00 1.01 14.17
CA ARG A 122 15.47 0.96 14.31
C ARG A 122 16.05 -0.33 13.73
N LEU A 123 15.37 -1.45 13.93
CA LEU A 123 15.78 -2.73 13.35
C LEU A 123 15.72 -2.67 11.82
N ALA A 124 14.62 -2.18 11.25
CA ALA A 124 14.49 -2.00 9.81
C ALA A 124 15.58 -1.07 9.26
N ASP A 125 15.92 0.02 9.97
CA ASP A 125 17.01 0.93 9.59
C ASP A 125 18.37 0.25 9.55
N ALA A 126 18.66 -0.60 10.55
CA ALA A 126 19.94 -1.31 10.67
C ALA A 126 20.12 -2.45 9.65
N LEU A 127 19.04 -3.02 9.11
CA LEU A 127 19.11 -4.14 8.15
C LEU A 127 19.48 -3.66 6.74
N GLU A 128 20.65 -4.05 6.24
CA GLU A 128 21.17 -3.62 4.93
C GLU A 128 20.21 -3.91 3.77
N HIS A 129 19.55 -5.07 3.78
CA HIS A 129 18.65 -5.53 2.72
C HIS A 129 17.18 -5.19 2.96
N VAL A 130 16.87 -4.35 3.96
CA VAL A 130 15.54 -3.76 4.10
C VAL A 130 15.64 -2.33 3.61
N GLU A 131 15.00 -2.01 2.50
CA GLU A 131 15.12 -0.69 1.85
C GLU A 131 13.91 0.20 2.12
N PHE A 132 12.74 -0.40 2.35
CA PHE A 132 11.54 0.25 2.86
C PHE A 132 10.93 -0.63 3.95
N PHE A 133 10.02 -0.08 4.75
CA PHE A 133 9.47 -0.88 5.86
C PHE A 133 8.04 -0.48 6.22
N THR A 134 7.32 -1.44 6.77
CA THR A 134 6.11 -1.19 7.55
C THR A 134 6.24 -1.86 8.92
N VAL A 135 5.41 -1.42 9.85
CA VAL A 135 5.44 -1.79 11.27
C VAL A 135 4.07 -2.30 11.70
N GLY A 136 3.96 -2.71 12.97
CA GLY A 136 2.69 -3.13 13.56
C GLY A 136 1.87 -1.97 14.11
N GLU A 137 0.67 -2.29 14.58
CA GLU A 137 -0.31 -1.35 15.10
C GLU A 137 -0.24 -1.28 16.65
N PRO A 138 0.19 -0.16 17.24
CA PRO A 138 0.32 -0.05 18.69
C PRO A 138 -1.06 0.09 19.36
N LEU A 139 -1.32 -0.78 20.33
CA LEU A 139 -2.60 -0.86 21.04
C LEU A 139 -2.61 -0.10 22.38
N ASP A 140 -1.49 0.49 22.77
CA ASP A 140 -1.31 1.36 23.93
C ASP A 140 -1.53 2.85 23.60
N VAL A 141 -1.94 3.16 22.37
CA VAL A 141 -2.22 4.51 21.87
C VAL A 141 -3.71 4.62 21.53
N PRO A 142 -4.38 5.76 21.86
CA PRO A 142 -5.74 6.06 21.40
C PRO A 142 -5.86 5.92 19.87
N LEU A 143 -6.98 5.37 19.40
CA LEU A 143 -7.18 5.05 17.98
C LEU A 143 -7.00 6.29 17.09
N GLU A 144 -7.51 7.43 17.55
CA GLU A 144 -7.53 8.72 16.86
C GLU A 144 -6.12 9.30 16.68
N LEU A 145 -5.16 8.90 17.54
CA LEU A 145 -3.78 9.37 17.49
C LEU A 145 -2.83 8.35 16.87
N ARG A 146 -3.29 7.12 16.60
CA ARG A 146 -2.43 6.01 16.22
C ARG A 146 -1.67 6.28 14.93
N GLY A 147 -2.34 6.76 13.88
CA GLY A 147 -1.69 7.10 12.61
C GLY A 147 -0.58 8.15 12.76
N LEU A 148 -0.84 9.20 13.56
CA LEU A 148 0.14 10.25 13.82
C LEU A 148 1.34 9.71 14.61
N GLN A 149 1.10 8.89 15.64
CA GLN A 149 2.16 8.28 16.44
C GLN A 149 3.01 7.29 15.63
N LEU A 150 2.37 6.51 14.74
CA LEU A 150 3.07 5.64 13.80
C LEU A 150 3.99 6.43 12.87
N LEU A 151 3.48 7.49 12.24
CA LEU A 151 4.27 8.34 11.37
C LEU A 151 5.45 8.97 12.12
N TYR A 152 5.21 9.52 13.31
CA TYR A 152 6.27 10.11 14.12
C TYR A 152 7.33 9.09 14.55
N ALA A 153 6.91 7.94 15.11
CA ALA A 153 7.82 6.91 15.60
C ALA A 153 8.69 6.32 14.47
N THR A 154 8.09 6.06 13.30
CA THR A 154 8.84 5.52 12.15
C THR A 154 9.83 6.52 11.58
N LEU A 155 9.39 7.75 11.29
CA LEU A 155 10.28 8.79 10.77
C LEU A 155 11.38 9.16 11.78
N ARG A 156 11.06 9.25 13.08
CA ARG A 156 12.07 9.61 14.09
C ARG A 156 13.20 8.59 14.18
N ASN A 157 12.91 7.32 13.91
CA ASN A 157 13.83 6.20 14.19
C ASN A 157 14.43 5.55 12.93
N SER A 158 14.07 5.99 11.72
CA SER A 158 14.68 5.53 10.48
C SER A 158 14.74 6.64 9.42
N THR A 159 15.72 6.55 8.53
CA THR A 159 15.76 7.38 7.30
C THR A 159 15.09 6.71 6.11
N LYS A 160 14.89 5.39 6.16
CA LYS A 160 14.25 4.61 5.10
C LYS A 160 12.78 5.00 4.96
N PRO A 161 12.17 4.84 3.76
CA PRO A 161 10.76 5.16 3.57
C PRO A 161 9.85 4.21 4.39
N PRO A 162 9.03 4.74 5.33
CA PRO A 162 8.02 3.93 5.99
C PRO A 162 6.72 3.89 5.17
N ILE A 163 6.04 2.75 5.17
CA ILE A 163 4.67 2.61 4.70
C ILE A 163 3.77 2.57 5.94
N VAL A 164 3.12 3.70 6.20
CA VAL A 164 2.20 3.90 7.34
C VAL A 164 0.88 4.48 6.86
N GLU A 165 -0.21 4.08 7.49
CA GLU A 165 -1.53 4.62 7.21
C GLU A 165 -1.86 5.77 8.16
N LEU A 166 -2.24 6.90 7.58
CA LEU A 166 -2.82 8.01 8.32
C LEU A 166 -4.33 7.87 8.28
N PHE A 167 -4.89 7.10 9.21
CA PHE A 167 -6.32 7.14 9.44
C PHE A 167 -6.69 8.49 10.05
N LYS A 168 -7.58 9.23 9.38
CA LYS A 168 -8.47 10.15 10.09
C LYS A 168 -9.60 9.30 10.65
N ALA A 169 -9.69 9.25 11.98
CA ALA A 169 -10.91 8.80 12.64
C ALA A 169 -12.08 9.74 12.28
#